data_AF-W9C4N1-F1
#
_entry.id   AF-W9C4N1-F1
#
_cell.length_a   1.000
_cell.length_b   1.000
_cell.length_c   1.000
_cell.angle_alpha   90.00
_cell.angle_beta   90.00
_cell.angle_gamma   90.00
#
_symmetry.space_group_name_H-M   'P 1'
#
loop_
_entity.id
_entity.type
_entity.pdbx_description
1 polymer ?
#
loop_
_entity_poly.entity_id
_entity_poly.type
_entity_poly.pdbx_seq_one_letter_code
_entity_poly.pdbx_strand_id
1 'polypeptide(L)'
;MSLSKLSRVGGSRANPNFNYQLPVRNRNHKGYVIIPNFDTSTGPINERLAIAKNSECPSLLKVAGHLTKDEDESILYHELESGQPYYVAAGSEDDNPVFTCQYFGQKDVKAITPAYEAMKEAREIAHRKGTGPKSRPDVSEFEQRMIGSKTRLADRRAYPQGFTVTLQQDAICAAPINAAMIENAESTGRLNQLIAIAASHLLASCAPKELLDFLTRQAESAVPLTFGDEGNKFFSIVQYNYSGADIDSLELAIGDVGALHVDGYDDPTLWTVLLILSNIPKGYWPGRTFVLSLRVYAIMGPMTAIVFKAVHPHISLGPSPMADFRRAPYRNYLSDDVLIMDPELYHQSRLAAVCYPKKAIMRKSPALIRRSTPAILQMTNGLRSSLPEAHPVAIAAFGTRRNQMESLARLEAHDMCTQVCINTALIMPSANWFAEKWRWKENGVIMTPRVSRIQAVIDGHGKENEWYTAYKAKCEAVLLMTWFQGKKKGESVWVSTEKVGSTFTDSDPSVPTAAERRGDFNKRDPKRNNAKEHKRNDEAEGIGGPVAETSLEGSSEEEPPFVRRRRNVGI
;
A
#
# COMPACT_ATOMS: atom_id res chain seq x y z
N MET A 1 53.41 -5.55 -49.23
CA MET A 1 52.12 -6.26 -49.44
C MET A 1 51.19 -5.88 -48.31
N SER A 2 50.04 -5.31 -48.68
CA SER A 2 49.05 -4.69 -47.79
C SER A 2 48.10 -5.74 -47.23
N LEU A 3 47.95 -5.80 -45.91
CA LEU A 3 46.91 -6.58 -45.23
C LEU A 3 45.62 -5.76 -45.21
N SER A 4 44.80 -5.94 -46.25
CA SER A 4 43.44 -5.44 -46.30
C SER A 4 42.44 -6.58 -46.14
N LYS A 5 41.38 -6.31 -45.37
CA LYS A 5 40.10 -7.04 -45.24
C LYS A 5 39.96 -8.01 -44.06
N LEU A 6 39.82 -7.43 -42.87
CA LEU A 6 38.81 -7.87 -41.90
C LEU A 6 37.77 -6.75 -41.80
N SER A 7 36.62 -6.96 -42.44
CA SER A 7 35.47 -6.07 -42.38
C SER A 7 34.90 -6.06 -40.96
N ARG A 8 35.25 -5.04 -40.17
CA ARG A 8 34.45 -4.61 -39.03
C ARG A 8 33.15 -4.00 -39.56
N VAL A 9 32.17 -4.84 -39.85
CA VAL A 9 30.76 -4.44 -39.91
C VAL A 9 30.08 -5.06 -38.70
N GLY A 10 30.43 -4.54 -37.52
CA GLY A 10 29.61 -4.64 -36.33
C GLY A 10 29.11 -3.24 -36.06
N GLY A 11 27.99 -2.86 -36.68
CA GLY A 11 27.30 -1.64 -36.30
C GLY A 11 27.05 -1.70 -34.79
N SER A 12 27.52 -0.70 -34.06
CA SER A 12 27.14 -0.46 -32.68
C SER A 12 25.62 -0.54 -32.61
N ARG A 13 25.06 -1.63 -32.05
CA ARG A 13 23.65 -1.64 -31.67
C ARG A 13 23.47 -0.44 -30.77
N ALA A 14 22.66 0.53 -31.20
CA ALA A 14 22.29 1.66 -30.35
C ALA A 14 21.76 1.08 -29.03
N ASN A 15 22.33 1.52 -27.91
CA ASN A 15 21.89 1.08 -26.60
C ASN A 15 20.38 1.41 -26.48
N PRO A 16 19.50 0.47 -26.07
CA PRO A 16 18.08 0.75 -26.01
C PRO A 16 17.78 1.90 -25.04
N ASN A 17 17.18 2.98 -25.56
CA ASN A 17 16.80 4.14 -24.74
C ASN A 17 15.50 3.85 -23.95
N PHE A 18 15.61 3.50 -22.66
CA PHE A 18 14.49 3.43 -21.71
C PHE A 18 13.99 4.83 -21.33
N ASN A 19 12.90 4.94 -20.56
CA ASN A 19 12.40 6.26 -20.13
C ASN A 19 13.40 7.03 -19.27
N TYR A 20 14.16 6.31 -18.45
CA TYR A 20 15.16 6.88 -17.56
C TYR A 20 16.54 6.31 -17.85
N GLN A 21 17.55 7.14 -17.62
CA GLN A 21 18.94 6.74 -17.57
C GLN A 21 19.20 5.91 -16.32
N LEU A 22 20.31 5.16 -16.35
CA LEU A 22 20.80 4.51 -15.13
C LEU A 22 21.15 5.56 -14.07
N PRO A 23 20.98 5.23 -12.77
CA PRO A 23 21.34 6.14 -11.70
C PRO A 23 22.79 6.60 -11.80
N VAL A 24 23.01 7.91 -11.67
CA VAL A 24 24.34 8.52 -11.58
C VAL A 24 24.53 9.13 -10.21
N ARG A 25 25.76 9.08 -9.69
CA ARG A 25 26.05 9.65 -8.37
C ARG A 25 25.76 11.16 -8.37
N ASN A 26 25.00 11.60 -7.38
CA ASN A 26 24.68 13.02 -7.25
C ASN A 26 25.94 13.80 -6.85
N ARG A 27 26.26 14.86 -7.59
CA ARG A 27 27.44 15.70 -7.32
C ARG A 27 27.20 16.71 -6.19
N ASN A 28 25.95 17.12 -5.99
CA ASN A 28 25.57 18.23 -5.10
C ASN A 28 24.97 17.73 -3.78
N HIS A 29 24.48 16.49 -3.74
CA HIS A 29 23.86 15.90 -2.54
C HIS A 29 24.29 14.44 -2.35
N LYS A 30 23.99 13.87 -1.17
CA LYS A 30 24.15 12.44 -0.93
C LYS A 30 23.22 11.64 -1.85
N GLY A 31 23.69 10.49 -2.35
CA GLY A 31 22.89 9.53 -3.10
C GLY A 31 23.02 9.64 -4.62
N TYR A 32 21.95 9.28 -5.32
CA TYR A 32 21.93 9.10 -6.78
C TYR A 32 20.82 9.93 -7.42
N VAL A 33 21.06 10.41 -8.64
CA VAL A 33 20.07 11.08 -9.48
C VAL A 33 19.79 10.22 -10.70
N ILE A 34 18.52 10.14 -11.06
CA ILE A 34 17.99 9.47 -12.23
C ILE A 34 17.38 10.54 -13.13
N ILE A 35 17.88 10.63 -14.36
CA ILE A 35 17.46 11.63 -15.34
C ILE A 35 16.64 10.94 -16.43
N PRO A 36 15.54 11.52 -16.92
CA PRO A 36 14.81 10.98 -18.05
C PRO A 36 15.66 11.03 -19.33
N ASN A 37 15.53 10.03 -20.19
CA ASN A 37 16.14 10.04 -21.53
C ASN A 37 15.36 10.93 -22.52
N PHE A 38 14.13 11.31 -22.18
CA PHE A 38 13.22 12.07 -23.03
C PHE A 38 12.69 13.28 -22.26
N ASP A 39 12.42 14.38 -22.95
CA ASP A 39 11.88 15.58 -22.33
C ASP A 39 10.47 15.32 -21.76
N THR A 40 10.36 15.41 -20.44
CA THR A 40 9.10 15.22 -19.70
C THR A 40 8.05 16.31 -19.99
N SER A 41 8.47 17.47 -20.51
CA SER A 41 7.58 18.57 -20.89
C SER A 41 6.77 18.28 -22.17
N THR A 42 7.31 17.44 -23.05
CA THR A 42 6.66 17.00 -24.30
C THR A 42 5.74 15.79 -24.12
N GLY A 43 5.65 15.25 -22.89
CA GLY A 43 5.01 13.97 -22.60
C GLY A 43 5.86 12.78 -23.07
N PRO A 44 5.44 11.53 -22.82
CA PRO A 44 6.12 10.38 -23.42
C PRO A 44 6.01 10.50 -24.95
N ILE A 45 7.15 10.79 -25.61
CA ILE A 45 7.31 10.97 -27.07
C ILE A 45 6.58 9.89 -27.87
N ASN A 46 6.45 8.69 -27.29
CA ASN A 46 5.46 7.70 -27.70
C ASN A 46 4.98 6.93 -26.46
N GLU A 47 3.77 7.24 -25.98
CA GLU A 47 3.15 6.59 -24.83
C GLU A 47 3.27 5.06 -24.97
N ARG A 48 2.90 4.47 -26.11
CA ARG A 48 2.96 3.00 -26.34
C ARG A 48 4.37 2.43 -26.23
N LEU A 49 5.40 3.18 -26.60
CA LEU A 49 6.81 2.76 -26.50
C LEU A 49 7.31 2.81 -25.05
N ALA A 50 6.97 3.88 -24.32
CA ALA A 50 7.28 4.03 -22.90
C ALA A 50 6.61 2.94 -22.07
N ILE A 51 5.35 2.67 -22.39
CA ILE A 51 4.54 1.55 -21.94
C ILE A 51 5.32 0.25 -22.12
N ALA A 52 5.62 -0.13 -23.35
CA ALA A 52 6.15 -1.46 -23.63
C ALA A 52 7.60 -1.69 -23.12
N LYS A 53 8.42 -0.64 -23.02
CA LYS A 53 9.76 -0.73 -22.41
C LYS A 53 9.73 -0.94 -20.89
N ASN A 54 8.70 -0.43 -20.21
CA ASN A 54 8.56 -0.60 -18.77
C ASN A 54 7.98 -1.98 -18.38
N SER A 55 7.46 -2.78 -19.32
CA SER A 55 7.07 -4.20 -19.09
C SER A 55 8.22 -5.16 -19.24
N GLU A 56 9.29 -4.72 -19.87
CA GLU A 56 10.39 -5.61 -20.22
C GLU A 56 11.26 -5.90 -18.99
N CYS A 57 11.15 -7.12 -18.49
CA CYS A 57 11.83 -7.62 -17.31
C CYS A 57 12.95 -8.59 -17.74
N PRO A 58 14.24 -8.28 -17.51
CA PRO A 58 15.32 -9.21 -17.77
C PRO A 58 15.18 -10.50 -16.95
N SER A 59 15.23 -11.65 -17.62
CA SER A 59 15.10 -12.97 -16.98
C SER A 59 16.24 -13.27 -16.00
N LEU A 60 17.38 -12.60 -16.16
CA LEU A 60 18.50 -12.67 -15.22
C LEU A 60 18.11 -12.25 -13.80
N LEU A 61 17.13 -11.36 -13.64
CA LEU A 61 16.61 -10.92 -12.33
C LEU A 61 15.83 -12.02 -11.60
N LYS A 62 15.39 -13.08 -12.29
CA LYS A 62 14.77 -14.27 -11.68
C LYS A 62 15.79 -15.20 -11.04
N VAL A 63 17.06 -15.09 -11.41
CA VAL A 63 18.10 -15.98 -10.90
C VAL A 63 18.38 -15.65 -9.43
N ALA A 64 18.38 -16.68 -8.59
CA ALA A 64 18.68 -16.57 -7.16
C ALA A 64 20.14 -16.10 -6.93
N GLY A 65 20.38 -15.37 -5.83
CA GLY A 65 21.70 -14.82 -5.48
C GLY A 65 22.00 -13.47 -6.14
N HIS A 66 22.88 -12.67 -5.53
CA HIS A 66 23.31 -11.37 -6.04
C HIS A 66 23.78 -11.44 -7.50
N LEU A 67 23.45 -10.40 -8.27
CA LEU A 67 24.04 -10.20 -9.58
C LEU A 67 25.41 -9.54 -9.43
N THR A 68 26.33 -9.89 -10.31
CA THR A 68 27.58 -9.14 -10.46
C THR A 68 27.32 -7.79 -11.13
N LYS A 69 28.25 -6.85 -10.99
CA LYS A 69 28.15 -5.54 -11.64
C LYS A 69 28.03 -5.67 -13.16
N ASP A 70 28.80 -6.57 -13.77
CA ASP A 70 28.76 -6.82 -15.22
C ASP A 70 27.41 -7.39 -15.64
N GLU A 71 26.80 -8.26 -14.81
CA GLU A 71 25.46 -8.78 -15.04
C GLU A 71 24.42 -7.67 -14.97
N ASP A 72 24.47 -6.80 -13.97
CA ASP A 72 23.59 -5.63 -13.85
C ASP A 72 23.72 -4.67 -15.04
N GLU A 73 24.95 -4.35 -15.45
CA GLU A 73 25.24 -3.53 -16.62
C GLU A 73 24.68 -4.17 -17.90
N SER A 74 24.81 -5.49 -18.06
CA SER A 74 24.34 -6.23 -19.24
C SER A 74 22.82 -6.19 -19.43
N ILE A 75 22.07 -6.02 -18.35
CA ILE A 75 20.61 -5.92 -18.38
C ILE A 75 20.10 -4.50 -18.14
N LEU A 76 21.00 -3.52 -18.02
CA LEU A 76 20.70 -2.12 -17.75
C LEU A 76 19.79 -1.99 -16.51
N TYR A 77 20.22 -2.59 -15.40
CA TYR A 77 19.64 -2.41 -14.08
C TYR A 77 20.67 -1.94 -13.06
N HIS A 78 20.20 -1.45 -11.93
CA HIS A 78 21.02 -1.05 -10.80
C HIS A 78 20.42 -1.59 -9.48
N GLU A 79 21.20 -2.38 -8.75
CA GLU A 79 20.88 -2.72 -7.36
C GLU A 79 20.92 -1.45 -6.50
N LEU A 80 19.84 -1.17 -5.76
CA LEU A 80 19.78 -0.03 -4.85
C LEU A 80 20.79 -0.20 -3.72
N GLU A 81 21.67 0.79 -3.57
CA GLU A 81 22.60 0.83 -2.45
C GLU A 81 21.86 1.12 -1.13
N SER A 82 22.13 0.27 -0.16
CA SER A 82 21.59 0.38 1.20
C SER A 82 21.91 1.74 1.82
N GLY A 83 20.88 2.45 2.31
CA GLY A 83 21.03 3.74 3.00
C GLY A 83 21.33 4.94 2.08
N GLN A 84 21.26 4.75 0.75
CA GLN A 84 21.42 5.81 -0.23
C GLN A 84 20.07 6.28 -0.79
N PRO A 85 19.81 7.60 -0.83
CA PRO A 85 18.62 8.14 -1.45
C PRO A 85 18.77 8.21 -2.98
N TYR A 86 17.68 7.97 -3.70
CA TYR A 86 17.58 8.08 -5.15
C TYR A 86 16.53 9.12 -5.52
N TYR A 87 16.92 10.06 -6.37
CA TYR A 87 16.10 11.18 -6.81
C TYR A 87 15.82 11.11 -8.30
N VAL A 88 14.64 11.55 -8.71
CA VAL A 88 14.28 11.73 -10.13
C VAL A 88 14.31 13.22 -10.46
N ALA A 89 15.16 13.60 -11.40
CA ALA A 89 15.29 14.96 -11.91
C ALA A 89 14.42 15.17 -13.15
N ALA A 90 13.97 16.40 -13.41
CA ALA A 90 13.33 16.76 -14.67
C ALA A 90 14.32 16.83 -15.86
N GLY A 91 15.61 17.03 -15.56
CA GLY A 91 16.71 17.16 -16.52
C GLY A 91 18.06 17.31 -15.82
N SER A 92 19.14 17.47 -16.58
CA SER A 92 20.51 17.60 -16.03
C SER A 92 20.74 18.87 -15.21
N GLU A 93 19.92 19.90 -15.43
CA GLU A 93 19.99 21.20 -14.75
C GLU A 93 18.90 21.35 -13.66
N ASP A 94 18.23 20.26 -13.27
CA ASP A 94 17.21 20.34 -12.22
C ASP A 94 17.82 20.45 -10.82
N ASP A 95 17.80 21.66 -10.27
CA ASP A 95 18.28 21.95 -8.91
C ASP A 95 17.39 21.36 -7.80
N ASN A 96 16.19 20.90 -8.11
CA ASN A 96 15.22 20.40 -7.14
C ASN A 96 14.62 19.05 -7.54
N PRO A 97 15.44 17.98 -7.62
CA PRO A 97 14.97 16.67 -8.03
C PRO A 97 14.07 16.04 -6.95
N VAL A 98 13.13 15.21 -7.39
CA VAL A 98 12.12 14.58 -6.52
C VAL A 98 12.75 13.39 -5.80
N PHE A 99 12.66 13.33 -4.46
CA PHE A 99 13.05 12.13 -3.70
C PHE A 99 12.09 10.98 -4.02
N THR A 100 12.61 9.91 -4.62
CA THR A 100 11.77 8.87 -5.23
C THR A 100 11.88 7.54 -4.51
N CYS A 101 13.09 7.09 -4.14
CA CYS A 101 13.23 5.86 -3.36
C CYS A 101 14.50 5.80 -2.50
N GLN A 102 14.47 4.95 -1.49
CA GLN A 102 15.63 4.53 -0.70
C GLN A 102 15.41 3.10 -0.18
N TYR A 103 16.44 2.27 -0.32
CA TYR A 103 16.49 0.93 0.26
C TYR A 103 17.19 0.97 1.62
N PHE A 104 16.63 0.21 2.58
CA PHE A 104 17.19 0.01 3.90
C PHE A 104 17.49 -1.47 4.07
N GLY A 105 18.78 -1.80 4.01
CA GLY A 105 19.28 -3.10 4.45
C GLY A 105 19.20 -3.23 5.97
N GLN A 106 19.52 -4.42 6.46
CA GLN A 106 19.33 -4.78 7.87
C GLN A 106 20.08 -3.88 8.84
N LYS A 107 21.31 -3.48 8.49
CA LYS A 107 22.12 -2.57 9.30
C LYS A 107 21.50 -1.18 9.39
N ASP A 108 20.93 -0.68 8.30
CA ASP A 108 20.28 0.64 8.28
C ASP A 108 18.98 0.63 9.08
N VAL A 109 18.18 -0.43 8.96
CA VAL A 109 16.98 -0.61 9.80
C VAL A 109 17.38 -0.65 11.28
N LYS A 110 18.41 -1.43 11.64
CA LYS A 110 18.92 -1.52 13.02
C LYS A 110 19.38 -0.17 13.57
N ALA A 111 19.98 0.68 12.73
CA ALA A 111 20.42 2.02 13.11
C ALA A 111 19.24 2.96 13.47
N ILE A 112 18.02 2.63 13.04
CA ILE A 112 16.80 3.36 13.36
C ILE A 112 16.05 2.56 14.44
N THR A 113 16.52 2.66 15.69
CA THR A 113 16.07 1.82 16.80
C THR A 113 14.55 1.69 16.95
N PRO A 114 13.75 2.78 16.88
CA PRO A 114 12.29 2.65 16.97
C PRO A 114 11.69 1.78 15.86
N ALA A 115 12.24 1.84 14.64
CA ALA A 115 11.78 1.02 13.53
C ALA A 115 12.22 -0.44 13.69
N TYR A 116 13.47 -0.68 14.10
CA TYR A 116 13.99 -2.03 14.29
C TYR A 116 13.21 -2.79 15.37
N GLU A 117 13.02 -2.21 16.55
CA GLU A 117 12.30 -2.87 17.64
C GLU A 117 10.83 -3.12 17.25
N ALA A 118 10.20 -2.15 16.58
CA ALA A 118 8.83 -2.31 16.11
C ALA A 118 8.71 -3.42 15.05
N MET A 119 9.62 -3.48 14.07
CA MET A 119 9.66 -4.54 13.07
C MET A 119 9.94 -5.92 13.69
N LYS A 120 10.81 -5.98 14.71
CA LYS A 120 11.16 -7.22 15.39
C LYS A 120 9.95 -7.80 16.12
N GLU A 121 9.27 -7.00 16.94
CA GLU A 121 8.05 -7.43 17.63
C GLU A 121 6.92 -7.76 16.63
N ALA A 122 6.76 -6.94 15.58
CA ALA A 122 5.76 -7.19 14.53
C ALA A 122 6.01 -8.53 13.83
N ARG A 123 7.28 -8.85 13.54
CA ARG A 123 7.70 -10.12 12.94
C ARG A 123 7.37 -11.30 13.86
N GLU A 124 7.59 -11.19 15.16
CA GLU A 124 7.22 -12.22 16.14
C GLU A 124 5.70 -12.45 16.21
N ILE A 125 4.91 -11.38 16.27
CA ILE A 125 3.44 -11.48 16.29
C ILE A 125 2.93 -12.10 14.99
N ALA A 126 3.45 -11.65 13.85
CA ALA A 126 2.93 -12.02 12.54
C ALA A 126 3.23 -13.47 12.15
N HIS A 127 4.31 -14.08 12.66
CA HIS A 127 4.68 -15.47 12.34
C HIS A 127 4.36 -16.49 13.43
N ARG A 128 3.93 -16.07 14.62
CA ARG A 128 3.69 -16.99 15.75
C ARG A 128 2.70 -18.09 15.35
N LYS A 129 3.06 -19.36 15.64
CA LYS A 129 2.12 -20.48 15.46
C LYS A 129 1.03 -20.41 16.52
N GLY A 130 -0.19 -20.76 16.14
CA GLY A 130 -1.27 -20.92 17.11
C GLY A 130 -1.10 -22.19 17.94
N THR A 131 -1.47 -22.13 19.23
CA THR A 131 -1.38 -23.26 20.17
C THR A 131 -2.74 -23.88 20.49
N GLY A 132 -3.83 -23.36 19.92
CA GLY A 132 -5.19 -23.79 20.22
C GLY A 132 -5.64 -24.99 19.38
N PRO A 133 -6.74 -25.66 19.75
CA PRO A 133 -7.27 -26.82 19.02
C PRO A 133 -7.77 -26.48 17.60
N LYS A 134 -8.00 -25.19 17.32
CA LYS A 134 -8.39 -24.70 15.99
C LYS A 134 -7.18 -24.21 15.18
N SER A 135 -5.97 -24.25 15.73
CA SER A 135 -4.78 -23.73 15.07
C SER A 135 -4.41 -24.56 13.85
N ARG A 136 -3.94 -23.86 12.82
CA ARG A 136 -3.59 -24.47 11.54
C ARG A 136 -2.07 -24.60 11.40
N PRO A 137 -1.55 -25.70 10.84
CA PRO A 137 -0.11 -25.90 10.66
C PRO A 137 0.47 -25.10 9.48
N ASP A 138 -0.37 -24.61 8.57
CA ASP A 138 0.04 -23.98 7.30
C ASP A 138 0.00 -22.43 7.31
N VAL A 139 -0.49 -21.82 8.39
CA VAL A 139 -0.61 -20.36 8.54
C VAL A 139 -0.37 -19.91 9.98
N SER A 140 0.13 -18.69 10.16
CA SER A 140 0.30 -18.11 11.50
C SER A 140 -1.01 -17.83 12.20
N GLU A 141 -0.95 -17.68 13.53
CA GLU A 141 -2.12 -17.30 14.33
C GLU A 141 -2.72 -15.98 13.83
N PHE A 142 -1.88 -15.00 13.51
CA PHE A 142 -2.32 -13.73 12.96
C PHE A 142 -3.01 -13.90 11.59
N GLU A 143 -2.39 -14.64 10.66
CA GLU A 143 -2.97 -14.88 9.34
C GLU A 143 -4.29 -15.63 9.44
N GLN A 144 -4.40 -16.59 10.35
CA GLN A 144 -5.64 -17.31 10.62
C GLN A 144 -6.77 -16.37 11.05
N ARG A 145 -6.49 -15.35 11.88
CA ARG A 145 -7.48 -14.32 12.25
C ARG A 145 -7.91 -13.49 11.02
N MET A 146 -6.99 -13.19 10.11
CA MET A 146 -7.32 -12.46 8.87
C MET A 146 -8.19 -13.30 7.91
N ILE A 147 -7.99 -14.63 7.88
CA ILE A 147 -8.79 -15.56 7.08
C ILE A 147 -10.22 -15.71 7.65
N GLY A 148 -10.37 -15.68 8.97
CA GLY A 148 -11.64 -15.83 9.67
C GLY A 148 -12.13 -17.28 9.67
N SER A 149 -13.45 -17.50 9.51
CA SER A 149 -14.09 -18.83 9.57
C SER A 149 -13.91 -19.69 8.30
N LYS A 150 -13.16 -19.21 7.30
CA LYS A 150 -12.98 -19.93 6.05
C LYS A 150 -12.11 -21.17 6.27
N THR A 151 -12.63 -22.32 5.84
CA THR A 151 -11.97 -23.64 5.98
C THR A 151 -10.80 -23.82 5.01
N ARG A 152 -10.77 -23.06 3.92
CA ARG A 152 -9.67 -23.04 2.95
C ARG A 152 -8.91 -21.72 3.04
N LEU A 153 -7.60 -21.78 2.76
CA LEU A 153 -6.82 -20.58 2.47
C LEU A 153 -7.56 -19.77 1.40
N ALA A 154 -7.57 -18.44 1.55
CA ALA A 154 -8.06 -17.59 0.49
C ALA A 154 -7.22 -17.80 -0.77
N ASP A 155 -7.84 -17.75 -1.95
CA ASP A 155 -7.14 -17.83 -3.24
C ASP A 155 -6.05 -16.74 -3.38
N ARG A 156 -6.13 -15.67 -2.57
CA ARG A 156 -5.17 -14.58 -2.48
C ARG A 156 -4.87 -14.27 -1.03
N ARG A 157 -3.59 -14.35 -0.64
CA ARG A 157 -3.10 -14.12 0.74
C ARG A 157 -2.64 -12.67 0.96
N ALA A 158 -3.53 -11.73 0.62
CA ALA A 158 -3.32 -10.29 0.77
C ALA A 158 -4.40 -9.71 1.69
N TYR A 159 -3.98 -9.15 2.83
CA TYR A 159 -4.88 -8.73 3.91
C TYR A 159 -4.71 -7.24 4.19
N PRO A 160 -5.52 -6.36 3.57
CA PRO A 160 -5.52 -4.92 3.87
C PRO A 160 -6.12 -4.65 5.26
N GLN A 161 -5.55 -3.71 6.00
CA GLN A 161 -5.95 -3.23 7.32
C GLN A 161 -5.81 -1.71 7.40
N GLY A 162 -6.55 -1.06 8.30
CA GLY A 162 -6.60 0.42 8.38
C GLY A 162 -7.81 0.98 7.62
N PHE A 163 -7.62 2.09 6.92
CA PHE A 163 -8.69 2.83 6.25
C PHE A 163 -8.54 2.77 4.72
N THR A 164 -9.63 2.46 4.04
CA THR A 164 -9.74 2.41 2.58
C THR A 164 -10.93 3.27 2.12
N VAL A 165 -11.03 3.49 0.82
CA VAL A 165 -12.24 4.07 0.20
C VAL A 165 -13.11 2.98 -0.40
N THR A 166 -14.41 3.26 -0.52
CA THR A 166 -15.36 2.48 -1.33
C THR A 166 -14.92 2.44 -2.80
N LEU A 167 -15.46 1.50 -3.58
CA LEU A 167 -15.17 1.40 -5.01
C LEU A 167 -15.55 2.70 -5.76
N GLN A 168 -16.60 3.37 -5.31
CA GLN A 168 -17.08 4.65 -5.83
C GLN A 168 -16.22 5.84 -5.37
N GLN A 169 -15.31 5.65 -4.41
CA GLN A 169 -14.49 6.68 -3.78
C GLN A 169 -15.30 7.82 -3.12
N ASP A 170 -16.55 7.53 -2.77
CA ASP A 170 -17.49 8.46 -2.16
C ASP A 170 -17.53 8.36 -0.64
N ALA A 171 -16.97 7.29 -0.06
CA ALA A 171 -16.85 7.12 1.37
C ALA A 171 -15.55 6.42 1.78
N ILE A 172 -15.07 6.73 2.98
CA ILE A 172 -14.00 6.03 3.68
C ILE A 172 -14.63 4.98 4.58
N CYS A 173 -14.03 3.80 4.61
CA CYS A 173 -14.37 2.74 5.52
C CYS A 173 -13.11 2.07 6.05
N ALA A 174 -13.25 1.34 7.16
CA ALA A 174 -12.23 0.38 7.53
C ALA A 174 -12.05 -0.66 6.41
N ALA A 175 -10.83 -1.14 6.22
CA ALA A 175 -10.57 -2.30 5.39
C ALA A 175 -11.45 -3.50 5.84
N PRO A 176 -11.71 -4.50 4.97
CA PRO A 176 -12.60 -5.61 5.30
C PRO A 176 -12.27 -6.27 6.65
N ILE A 177 -13.25 -6.28 7.55
CA ILE A 177 -13.17 -6.91 8.88
C ILE A 177 -14.02 -8.17 8.94
N ASN A 178 -13.62 -9.13 9.78
CA ASN A 178 -14.37 -10.35 10.07
C ASN A 178 -14.53 -10.53 11.59
N ALA A 179 -15.35 -11.51 12.01
CA ALA A 179 -15.63 -11.75 13.43
C ALA A 179 -14.37 -12.05 14.26
N ALA A 180 -13.43 -12.85 13.74
CA ALA A 180 -12.18 -13.17 14.45
C ALA A 180 -11.31 -11.92 14.65
N MET A 181 -11.27 -11.01 13.67
CA MET A 181 -10.57 -9.74 13.82
C MET A 181 -11.22 -8.84 14.87
N ILE A 182 -12.55 -8.83 14.95
CA ILE A 182 -13.32 -8.07 15.95
C ILE A 182 -13.04 -8.60 17.36
N GLU A 183 -13.09 -9.92 17.55
CA GLU A 183 -12.79 -10.58 18.83
C GLU A 183 -11.35 -10.37 19.28
N ASN A 184 -10.44 -10.13 18.33
CA ASN A 184 -9.00 -9.97 18.56
C ASN A 184 -8.51 -8.56 18.20
N ALA A 185 -9.38 -7.55 18.31
CA ALA A 185 -9.12 -6.21 17.79
C ALA A 185 -7.88 -5.55 18.41
N GLU A 186 -7.63 -5.75 19.71
CA GLU A 186 -6.44 -5.20 20.38
C GLU A 186 -5.14 -5.79 19.84
N SER A 187 -5.09 -7.12 19.65
CA SER A 187 -3.90 -7.77 19.09
C SER A 187 -3.63 -7.39 17.63
N THR A 188 -4.70 -7.20 16.84
CA THR A 188 -4.62 -6.73 15.45
C THR A 188 -4.16 -5.27 15.43
N GLY A 189 -4.72 -4.47 16.34
CA GLY A 189 -4.34 -3.08 16.56
C GLY A 189 -2.86 -2.93 16.94
N ARG A 190 -2.35 -3.79 17.83
CA ARG A 190 -0.94 -3.80 18.22
C ARG A 190 -0.02 -4.06 17.03
N LEU A 191 -0.31 -5.04 16.18
CA LEU A 191 0.50 -5.26 14.98
C LEU A 191 0.47 -4.04 14.06
N ASN A 192 -0.72 -3.49 13.79
CA ASN A 192 -0.87 -2.30 12.96
C ASN A 192 -0.13 -1.08 13.53
N GLN A 193 -0.12 -0.91 14.86
CA GLN A 193 0.67 0.11 15.54
C GLN A 193 2.17 -0.06 15.28
N LEU A 194 2.71 -1.27 15.50
CA LEU A 194 4.13 -1.55 15.29
C LEU A 194 4.56 -1.29 13.83
N ILE A 195 3.72 -1.68 12.87
CA ILE A 195 3.96 -1.39 11.46
C ILE A 195 3.96 0.12 11.19
N ALA A 196 3.00 0.86 11.72
CA ALA A 196 2.92 2.30 11.56
C ALA A 196 4.14 3.03 12.17
N ILE A 197 4.60 2.60 13.35
CA ILE A 197 5.83 3.09 14.00
C ILE A 197 7.02 2.85 13.07
N ALA A 198 7.23 1.61 12.63
CA ALA A 198 8.35 1.25 11.77
C ALA A 198 8.37 2.05 10.47
N ALA A 199 7.24 2.10 9.77
CA ALA A 199 7.13 2.81 8.49
C ALA A 199 7.36 4.31 8.65
N SER A 200 6.80 4.93 9.70
CA SER A 200 6.91 6.37 9.94
C SER A 200 8.35 6.77 10.29
N HIS A 201 9.04 5.99 11.13
CA HIS A 201 10.43 6.26 11.48
C HIS A 201 11.40 6.05 10.31
N LEU A 202 11.20 5.01 9.49
CA LEU A 202 11.98 4.81 8.28
C LEU A 202 11.78 5.96 7.29
N LEU A 203 10.54 6.37 7.03
CA LEU A 203 10.26 7.49 6.14
C LEU A 203 10.89 8.79 6.66
N ALA A 204 10.75 9.08 7.96
CA ALA A 204 11.31 10.28 8.58
C ALA A 204 12.85 10.33 8.53
N SER A 205 13.51 9.17 8.41
CA SER A 205 14.96 9.08 8.33
C SER A 205 15.54 9.40 6.94
N CYS A 206 14.74 9.29 5.88
CA CYS A 206 15.20 9.49 4.49
C CYS A 206 14.53 10.63 3.73
N ALA A 207 13.29 10.98 4.07
CA ALA A 207 12.59 12.04 3.36
C ALA A 207 13.24 13.41 3.62
N PRO A 208 13.28 14.31 2.62
CA PRO A 208 13.77 15.68 2.83
C PRO A 208 13.01 16.37 3.97
N LYS A 209 13.74 16.89 4.96
CA LYS A 209 13.17 17.43 6.21
C LYS A 209 12.13 18.52 5.96
N GLU A 210 12.45 19.50 5.11
CA GLU A 210 11.54 20.62 4.81
C GLU A 210 10.22 20.15 4.18
N LEU A 211 10.29 19.17 3.28
CA LEU A 211 9.12 18.55 2.67
C LEU A 211 8.32 17.75 3.71
N LEU A 212 8.99 16.99 4.57
CA LEU A 212 8.33 16.22 5.62
C LEU A 212 7.61 17.13 6.64
N ASP A 213 8.22 18.26 7.00
CA ASP A 213 7.64 19.27 7.89
C ASP A 213 6.42 19.93 7.23
N PHE A 214 6.50 20.25 5.93
CA PHE A 214 5.37 20.77 5.17
C PHE A 214 4.21 19.77 5.11
N LEU A 215 4.48 18.52 4.72
CA LEU A 215 3.47 17.46 4.62
C LEU A 215 2.86 17.12 5.97
N THR A 216 3.66 17.17 7.04
CA THR A 216 3.19 17.00 8.42
C THR A 216 2.17 18.07 8.79
N ARG A 217 2.46 19.35 8.53
CA ARG A 217 1.49 20.44 8.74
C ARG A 217 0.23 20.25 7.91
N GLN A 218 0.37 19.92 6.63
CA GLN A 218 -0.78 19.64 5.77
C GLN A 218 -1.65 18.48 6.31
N ALA A 219 -1.02 17.43 6.83
CA ALA A 219 -1.73 16.32 7.45
C ALA A 219 -2.41 16.71 8.77
N GLU A 220 -1.85 17.63 9.56
CA GLU A 220 -2.54 18.10 10.77
C GLU A 220 -3.87 18.79 10.39
N SER A 221 -3.87 19.67 9.38
CA SER A 221 -5.08 20.37 8.95
C SER A 221 -6.07 19.54 8.13
N ALA A 222 -5.58 18.63 7.28
CA ALA A 222 -6.44 17.80 6.43
C ALA A 222 -7.13 16.67 7.20
N VAL A 223 -6.70 16.42 8.45
CA VAL A 223 -7.22 15.38 9.35
C VAL A 223 -7.40 14.02 8.65
N PRO A 224 -6.34 13.45 8.05
CA PRO A 224 -6.43 12.17 7.39
C PRO A 224 -6.66 11.06 8.41
N LEU A 225 -7.53 10.10 8.07
CA LEU A 225 -7.62 8.85 8.81
C LEU A 225 -6.40 7.99 8.52
N THR A 226 -5.57 7.80 9.56
CA THR A 226 -4.30 7.07 9.51
C THR A 226 -4.36 5.86 10.43
N PHE A 227 -3.75 4.75 10.02
CA PHE A 227 -3.80 3.50 10.77
C PHE A 227 -2.70 3.41 11.83
N GLY A 228 -2.93 2.57 12.84
CA GLY A 228 -1.91 2.02 13.72
C GLY A 228 -1.43 2.92 14.87
N ASP A 229 -0.77 4.03 14.55
CA ASP A 229 -0.07 4.84 15.55
C ASP A 229 -0.40 6.33 15.37
N GLU A 230 -0.57 7.05 16.47
CA GLU A 230 -0.91 8.47 16.42
C GLU A 230 0.19 9.36 15.81
N GLY A 231 1.43 8.85 15.74
CA GLY A 231 2.56 9.47 15.05
C GLY A 231 2.53 9.28 13.53
N ASN A 232 1.71 8.36 13.01
CA ASN A 232 1.53 8.18 11.57
C ASN A 232 0.75 9.35 10.97
N LYS A 233 1.37 10.03 10.00
CA LYS A 233 0.76 11.16 9.26
C LYS A 233 0.66 10.90 7.77
N PHE A 234 1.17 9.76 7.31
CA PHE A 234 1.51 9.55 5.91
C PHE A 234 0.77 8.36 5.30
N PHE A 235 0.27 7.42 6.10
CA PHE A 235 -0.30 6.18 5.57
C PHE A 235 -1.71 5.95 6.11
N SER A 236 -2.65 5.68 5.21
CA SER A 236 -4.03 5.35 5.57
C SER A 236 -4.25 3.86 5.81
N ILE A 237 -3.41 3.02 5.22
CA ILE A 237 -3.63 1.57 5.12
C ILE A 237 -2.30 0.80 5.14
N VAL A 238 -2.34 -0.40 5.68
CA VAL A 238 -1.29 -1.42 5.54
C VAL A 238 -1.89 -2.66 4.87
N GLN A 239 -1.14 -3.30 3.98
CA GLN A 239 -1.50 -4.60 3.41
C GLN A 239 -0.46 -5.65 3.77
N TYR A 240 -0.88 -6.70 4.47
CA TYR A 240 -0.05 -7.85 4.78
C TYR A 240 -0.10 -8.87 3.64
N ASN A 241 1.03 -9.07 2.97
CA ASN A 241 1.18 -9.95 1.82
C ASN A 241 1.96 -11.20 2.22
N TYR A 242 1.24 -12.30 2.43
CA TYR A 242 1.83 -13.60 2.74
C TYR A 242 2.05 -14.44 1.48
N SER A 243 3.13 -15.22 1.47
CA SER A 243 3.29 -16.30 0.52
C SER A 243 4.14 -17.43 1.09
N GLY A 244 4.01 -18.62 0.52
CA GLY A 244 4.96 -19.71 0.77
C GLY A 244 6.36 -19.37 0.29
N ALA A 245 7.35 -20.15 0.74
CA ALA A 245 8.71 -20.09 0.22
C ALA A 245 8.83 -20.74 -1.17
N ASP A 246 8.04 -21.79 -1.43
CA ASP A 246 7.95 -22.48 -2.71
C ASP A 246 6.68 -22.06 -3.45
N ILE A 247 6.76 -20.91 -4.11
CA ILE A 247 5.68 -20.40 -4.96
C ILE A 247 6.19 -20.22 -6.38
N ASP A 248 5.33 -20.50 -7.36
CA ASP A 248 5.67 -20.28 -8.77
C ASP A 248 5.73 -18.77 -9.09
N SER A 249 4.81 -17.99 -8.52
CA SER A 249 4.82 -16.53 -8.62
C SER A 249 4.06 -15.86 -7.49
N LEU A 250 4.41 -14.61 -7.18
CA LEU A 250 3.61 -13.80 -6.25
C LEU A 250 2.24 -13.48 -6.82
N GLU A 251 2.08 -13.35 -8.13
CA GLU A 251 0.76 -13.14 -8.73
C GLU A 251 -0.22 -14.27 -8.37
N LEU A 252 0.25 -15.53 -8.38
CA LEU A 252 -0.57 -16.65 -7.95
C LEU A 252 -0.87 -16.61 -6.44
N ALA A 253 0.10 -16.21 -5.62
CA ALA A 253 -0.06 -16.21 -4.16
C ALA A 253 -0.92 -15.05 -3.62
N ILE A 254 -0.80 -13.86 -4.20
CA ILE A 254 -1.41 -12.63 -3.68
C ILE A 254 -2.25 -11.86 -4.73
N GLY A 255 -2.38 -12.36 -5.95
CA GLY A 255 -3.20 -11.77 -7.01
C GLY A 255 -2.53 -10.59 -7.71
N ASP A 256 -3.33 -9.61 -8.14
CA ASP A 256 -2.87 -8.50 -8.99
C ASP A 256 -1.76 -7.63 -8.37
N VAL A 257 -1.69 -7.61 -7.03
CA VAL A 257 -0.62 -6.92 -6.27
C VAL A 257 0.72 -7.66 -6.28
N GLY A 258 0.73 -8.92 -6.72
CA GLY A 258 1.95 -9.71 -6.98
C GLY A 258 2.42 -9.63 -8.43
N ALA A 259 1.59 -9.06 -9.32
CA ALA A 259 1.92 -8.82 -10.72
C ALA A 259 2.57 -7.45 -10.92
N LEU A 260 2.90 -7.11 -12.16
CA LEU A 260 3.34 -5.76 -12.53
C LEU A 260 2.17 -4.77 -12.43
N HIS A 261 2.32 -3.75 -11.61
CA HIS A 261 1.27 -2.77 -11.34
C HIS A 261 1.80 -1.38 -11.00
N VAL A 262 0.86 -0.43 -10.93
CA VAL A 262 1.03 0.91 -10.37
C VAL A 262 -0.09 1.17 -9.38
N ASP A 263 0.25 1.81 -8.26
CA ASP A 263 -0.75 2.24 -7.28
C ASP A 263 -1.29 3.64 -7.62
N GLY A 264 -2.04 3.74 -8.72
CA GLY A 264 -2.50 5.02 -9.28
C GLY A 264 -3.48 5.83 -8.41
N TYR A 265 -3.97 5.25 -7.31
CA TYR A 265 -4.82 5.93 -6.32
C TYR A 265 -4.05 6.43 -5.10
N ASP A 266 -2.74 6.17 -5.04
CA ASP A 266 -1.88 6.70 -3.99
C ASP A 266 -1.53 8.16 -4.29
N ASP A 267 -1.20 8.91 -3.25
CA ASP A 267 -0.79 10.30 -3.39
C ASP A 267 0.62 10.37 -4.01
N PRO A 268 0.79 10.98 -5.19
CA PRO A 268 2.09 11.06 -5.86
C PRO A 268 3.13 11.88 -5.08
N THR A 269 2.69 12.76 -4.17
CA THR A 269 3.59 13.57 -3.36
C THR A 269 4.16 12.79 -2.17
N LEU A 270 3.49 11.71 -1.77
CA LEU A 270 3.87 10.84 -0.65
C LEU A 270 4.63 9.60 -1.15
N TRP A 271 4.87 8.66 -0.23
CA TRP A 271 5.64 7.44 -0.48
C TRP A 271 4.90 6.23 0.08
N THR A 272 5.20 5.07 -0.49
CA THR A 272 4.86 3.76 0.04
C THR A 272 6.06 3.20 0.77
N VAL A 273 5.82 2.55 1.90
CA VAL A 273 6.86 1.83 2.66
C VAL A 273 6.55 0.35 2.66
N LEU A 274 7.45 -0.43 2.08
CA LEU A 274 7.35 -1.88 2.03
C LEU A 274 8.35 -2.47 3.03
N LEU A 275 7.82 -3.00 4.14
CA LEU A 275 8.58 -3.62 5.22
C LEU A 275 8.65 -5.12 5.00
N ILE A 276 9.84 -5.71 5.05
CA ILE A 276 10.00 -7.16 4.94
C ILE A 276 10.17 -7.78 6.32
N LEU A 277 9.17 -8.58 6.70
CA LEU A 277 9.11 -9.29 7.98
C LEU A 277 9.29 -10.79 7.81
N SER A 278 9.74 -11.25 6.64
CA SER A 278 9.77 -12.67 6.27
C SER A 278 10.54 -13.55 7.26
N ASN A 279 10.09 -14.79 7.38
CA ASN A 279 10.81 -15.89 8.00
C ASN A 279 11.05 -16.96 6.94
N ILE A 280 12.11 -16.82 6.16
CA ILE A 280 12.41 -17.70 5.03
C ILE A 280 13.25 -18.92 5.47
N PRO A 281 13.04 -20.10 4.86
CA PRO A 281 13.84 -21.28 5.16
C PRO A 281 15.33 -21.10 4.82
N LYS A 282 16.19 -21.90 5.45
CA LYS A 282 17.63 -21.96 5.10
C LYS A 282 17.78 -22.43 3.64
N GLY A 283 18.71 -21.81 2.91
CA GLY A 283 18.99 -22.19 1.51
C GLY A 283 18.14 -21.46 0.47
N TYR A 284 17.31 -20.50 0.89
CA TYR A 284 16.51 -19.68 -0.02
C TYR A 284 17.14 -18.31 -0.24
N TRP A 285 16.96 -17.81 -1.47
CA TRP A 285 17.07 -16.39 -1.80
C TRP A 285 15.79 -15.68 -1.37
N PRO A 286 15.83 -14.50 -0.73
CA PRO A 286 14.64 -13.82 -0.20
C PRO A 286 13.72 -13.22 -1.27
N GLY A 287 14.20 -13.10 -2.52
CA GLY A 287 13.50 -12.41 -3.59
C GLY A 287 13.93 -10.96 -3.76
N ARG A 288 13.23 -10.25 -4.65
CA ARG A 288 13.55 -8.86 -5.05
C ARG A 288 12.28 -8.05 -5.25
N THR A 289 12.39 -6.74 -5.13
CA THR A 289 11.39 -5.78 -5.62
C THR A 289 12.04 -4.86 -6.63
N PHE A 290 11.39 -4.64 -7.76
CA PHE A 290 11.86 -3.80 -8.86
C PHE A 290 10.97 -2.57 -9.00
N VAL A 291 11.59 -1.43 -9.28
CA VAL A 291 10.89 -0.24 -9.77
C VAL A 291 11.27 -0.09 -11.25
N LEU A 292 10.48 -0.68 -12.13
CA LEU A 292 10.88 -1.00 -13.50
C LEU A 292 11.18 0.26 -14.31
N SER A 293 10.36 1.29 -14.17
CA SER A 293 10.59 2.56 -14.87
C SER A 293 11.97 3.15 -14.57
N LEU A 294 12.45 3.00 -13.32
CA LEU A 294 13.72 3.53 -12.88
C LEU A 294 14.88 2.55 -13.13
N ARG A 295 14.59 1.33 -13.59
CA ARG A 295 15.56 0.24 -13.77
C ARG A 295 16.38 -0.05 -12.51
N VAL A 296 15.74 0.07 -11.35
CA VAL A 296 16.37 -0.23 -10.06
C VAL A 296 15.70 -1.41 -9.37
N TYR A 297 16.44 -2.10 -8.51
CA TYR A 297 15.89 -3.18 -7.69
C TYR A 297 16.50 -3.23 -6.30
N ALA A 298 15.77 -3.82 -5.36
CA ALA A 298 16.26 -4.06 -4.01
C ALA A 298 16.03 -5.52 -3.59
N ILE A 299 16.89 -6.00 -2.70
CA ILE A 299 16.84 -7.37 -2.17
C ILE A 299 15.96 -7.40 -0.93
N MET A 300 14.93 -8.22 -0.95
CA MET A 300 13.84 -8.20 0.03
C MET A 300 14.10 -9.18 1.18
N GLY A 301 15.25 -9.07 1.82
CA GLY A 301 15.63 -9.92 2.95
C GLY A 301 14.82 -9.65 4.23
N PRO A 302 14.82 -10.57 5.22
CA PRO A 302 14.24 -10.31 6.53
C PRO A 302 14.80 -9.03 7.14
N MET A 303 13.95 -8.23 7.78
CA MET A 303 14.32 -6.98 8.45
C MET A 303 14.95 -5.95 7.49
N THR A 304 14.45 -5.90 6.25
CA THR A 304 14.78 -4.86 5.26
C THR A 304 13.54 -4.05 4.92
N ALA A 305 13.72 -2.89 4.31
CA ALA A 305 12.61 -2.07 3.83
C ALA A 305 12.97 -1.29 2.57
N ILE A 306 11.96 -0.91 1.80
CA ILE A 306 12.10 0.09 0.74
C ILE A 306 11.03 1.18 0.92
N VAL A 307 11.47 2.43 0.93
CA VAL A 307 10.62 3.61 0.83
C VAL A 307 10.65 4.03 -0.63
N PHE A 308 9.50 4.10 -1.30
CA PHE A 308 9.46 4.46 -2.72
C PHE A 308 8.13 5.07 -3.14
N LYS A 309 8.13 5.82 -4.23
CA LYS A 309 6.89 6.27 -4.89
C LYS A 309 6.26 5.12 -5.68
N ALA A 310 5.27 4.43 -5.11
CA ALA A 310 4.56 3.29 -5.74
C ALA A 310 3.71 3.66 -6.97
N VAL A 311 3.63 4.95 -7.27
CA VAL A 311 3.11 5.46 -8.55
C VAL A 311 4.01 5.10 -9.74
N HIS A 312 5.25 4.64 -9.50
CA HIS A 312 6.08 4.01 -10.53
C HIS A 312 5.69 2.54 -10.74
N PRO A 313 5.78 2.01 -11.98
CA PRO A 313 5.56 0.58 -12.24
C PRO A 313 6.55 -0.27 -11.46
N HIS A 314 6.01 -1.23 -10.72
CA HIS A 314 6.79 -2.10 -9.86
C HIS A 314 6.22 -3.51 -9.80
N ILE A 315 7.10 -4.46 -9.50
CA ILE A 315 6.77 -5.89 -9.28
C ILE A 315 7.75 -6.46 -8.25
N SER A 316 7.35 -7.51 -7.56
CA SER A 316 8.23 -8.26 -6.68
C SER A 316 8.34 -9.72 -7.11
N LEU A 317 9.45 -10.36 -6.78
CA LEU A 317 9.60 -11.82 -6.80
C LEU A 317 9.63 -12.34 -5.37
N GLY A 318 8.99 -13.48 -5.17
CA GLY A 318 9.03 -14.19 -3.90
C GLY A 318 10.39 -14.84 -3.66
N PRO A 319 10.53 -15.51 -2.50
CA PRO A 319 11.69 -16.33 -2.24
C PRO A 319 11.80 -17.45 -3.27
N SER A 320 13.03 -17.91 -3.50
CA SER A 320 13.29 -19.07 -4.35
C SER A 320 14.41 -19.91 -3.75
N PRO A 321 14.38 -21.24 -3.93
CA PRO A 321 15.50 -22.08 -3.51
C PRO A 321 16.76 -21.67 -4.30
N MET A 322 17.91 -21.68 -3.62
CA MET A 322 19.20 -21.51 -4.29
C MET A 322 19.50 -22.78 -5.10
N ALA A 323 19.12 -22.81 -6.38
CA ALA A 323 19.45 -23.89 -7.30
C ALA A 323 20.94 -23.80 -7.72
N ASP A 324 21.69 -24.89 -7.53
CA ASP A 324 23.15 -25.04 -7.68
C ASP A 324 24.00 -23.93 -7.01
N PHE A 325 24.83 -24.32 -6.03
CA PHE A 325 25.65 -23.47 -5.13
C PHE A 325 26.65 -22.49 -5.79
N ARG A 326 26.53 -22.16 -7.09
CA ARG A 326 27.43 -21.25 -7.81
C ARG A 326 27.40 -19.81 -7.27
N ARG A 327 26.28 -19.37 -6.69
CA ARG A 327 26.15 -18.05 -6.05
C ARG A 327 26.01 -18.18 -4.54
N ALA A 328 26.60 -17.24 -3.81
CA ALA A 328 26.56 -17.24 -2.35
C ALA A 328 25.11 -17.14 -1.84
N PRO A 329 24.72 -17.97 -0.85
CA PRO A 329 23.38 -17.91 -0.27
C PRO A 329 23.18 -16.60 0.47
N TYR A 330 21.93 -16.12 0.52
CA TYR A 330 21.58 -14.89 1.23
C TYR A 330 21.99 -14.90 2.71
N ARG A 331 22.03 -16.10 3.32
CA ARG A 331 22.46 -16.27 4.72
C ARG A 331 23.85 -15.70 5.01
N ASN A 332 24.76 -15.68 4.04
CA ASN A 332 26.09 -15.09 4.22
C ASN A 332 26.05 -13.57 4.37
N TYR A 333 24.92 -12.95 4.06
CA TYR A 333 24.67 -11.51 4.12
C TYR A 333 23.69 -11.14 5.24
N LEU A 334 23.15 -12.13 5.98
CA LEU A 334 22.38 -11.87 7.18
C LEU A 334 23.34 -11.38 8.28
N SER A 335 23.01 -10.25 8.91
CA SER A 335 23.69 -9.85 10.15
C SER A 335 23.48 -10.93 11.21
N ASP A 336 24.49 -11.19 12.05
CA ASP A 336 24.41 -12.17 13.16
C ASP A 336 23.22 -11.88 14.11
N ASP A 337 22.79 -10.61 14.16
CA ASP A 337 21.66 -10.14 14.97
C ASP A 337 20.26 -10.42 14.39
N VAL A 338 20.15 -10.78 13.10
CA VAL A 338 18.85 -11.10 12.48
C VAL A 338 18.57 -12.57 12.73
N LEU A 339 17.95 -12.85 13.88
CA LEU A 339 17.57 -14.19 14.31
C LEU A 339 16.71 -14.88 13.23
N ILE A 340 17.18 -16.06 12.82
CA ILE A 340 16.31 -17.08 12.23
C ILE A 340 15.33 -17.45 13.33
N MET A 341 14.03 -17.25 13.09
CA MET A 341 13.02 -17.54 14.09
C MET A 341 12.93 -19.05 14.27
N ASP A 342 12.71 -19.50 15.50
CA ASP A 342 12.55 -20.92 15.82
C ASP A 342 11.41 -21.52 14.97
N PRO A 343 11.71 -22.49 14.08
CA PRO A 343 10.69 -23.09 13.22
C PRO A 343 9.63 -23.87 14.00
N GLU A 344 9.86 -24.21 15.27
CA GLU A 344 8.83 -24.82 16.13
C GLU A 344 7.80 -23.78 16.58
N LEU A 345 8.25 -22.58 16.93
CA LEU A 345 7.41 -21.50 17.47
C LEU A 345 6.83 -20.57 16.40
N TYR A 346 7.45 -20.50 15.22
CA TYR A 346 7.10 -19.53 14.18
C TYR A 346 6.98 -20.20 12.80
N HIS A 347 5.98 -19.80 12.02
CA HIS A 347 5.81 -20.27 10.64
C HIS A 347 6.92 -19.73 9.74
N GLN A 348 7.34 -20.55 8.80
CA GLN A 348 8.20 -20.12 7.70
C GLN A 348 7.32 -19.61 6.56
N SER A 349 7.35 -18.31 6.33
CA SER A 349 6.63 -17.67 5.24
C SER A 349 7.28 -16.35 4.84
N ARG A 350 7.04 -15.94 3.60
CA ARG A 350 7.35 -14.58 3.17
C ARG A 350 6.24 -13.66 3.63
N LEU A 351 6.62 -12.55 4.25
CA LEU A 351 5.70 -11.52 4.68
C LEU A 351 6.26 -10.15 4.32
N ALA A 352 5.49 -9.37 3.57
CA ALA A 352 5.68 -7.93 3.50
C ALA A 352 4.46 -7.19 4.03
N ALA A 353 4.70 -6.19 4.86
CA ALA A 353 3.71 -5.20 5.25
C ALA A 353 3.92 -3.96 4.38
N VAL A 354 2.94 -3.64 3.53
CA VAL A 354 3.00 -2.53 2.59
C VAL A 354 2.12 -1.39 3.08
N CYS A 355 2.72 -0.28 3.49
CA CYS A 355 2.03 0.90 4.00
C CYS A 355 1.91 1.92 2.86
N TYR A 356 0.69 2.33 2.50
CA TYR A 356 0.49 3.23 1.37
C TYR A 356 -0.47 4.41 1.63
N PRO A 357 -0.27 5.55 0.94
CA PRO A 357 -0.99 6.80 1.18
C PRO A 357 -2.16 7.00 0.20
N LYS A 358 -3.38 6.51 0.48
CA LYS A 358 -4.50 6.72 -0.46
C LYS A 358 -4.84 8.21 -0.61
N LYS A 359 -4.68 8.77 -1.82
CA LYS A 359 -4.82 10.23 -2.10
C LYS A 359 -6.13 10.81 -1.56
N ALA A 360 -7.25 10.12 -1.80
CA ALA A 360 -8.55 10.55 -1.33
C ALA A 360 -8.64 10.63 0.21
N ILE A 361 -8.07 9.65 0.92
CA ILE A 361 -8.06 9.63 2.39
C ILE A 361 -7.12 10.71 2.92
N MET A 362 -5.90 10.75 2.40
CA MET A 362 -4.86 11.67 2.87
C MET A 362 -5.26 13.15 2.69
N ARG A 363 -6.08 13.47 1.69
CA ARG A 363 -6.47 14.85 1.36
C ARG A 363 -7.91 15.23 1.70
N LYS A 364 -8.83 14.27 1.82
CA LYS A 364 -10.28 14.53 1.87
C LYS A 364 -11.03 13.75 2.95
N SER A 365 -10.33 13.28 3.98
CA SER A 365 -10.96 12.44 5.01
C SER A 365 -12.23 13.04 5.62
N PRO A 366 -12.25 14.29 6.13
CA PRO A 366 -13.46 14.86 6.73
C PRO A 366 -14.69 14.84 5.81
N ALA A 367 -14.50 15.03 4.50
CA ALA A 367 -15.57 15.04 3.52
C ALA A 367 -16.07 13.63 3.13
N LEU A 368 -15.25 12.60 3.35
CA LEU A 368 -15.52 11.24 2.87
C LEU A 368 -15.82 10.26 4.00
N ILE A 369 -15.70 10.62 5.28
CA ILE A 369 -15.97 9.67 6.36
C ILE A 369 -17.40 9.15 6.31
N ARG A 370 -17.52 7.82 6.42
CA ARG A 370 -18.82 7.15 6.39
C ARG A 370 -19.60 7.49 7.66
N ARG A 371 -20.85 7.93 7.47
CA ARG A 371 -21.75 8.28 8.57
C ARG A 371 -22.70 7.16 9.02
N SER A 372 -22.40 5.92 8.67
CA SER A 372 -23.29 4.78 8.97
C SER A 372 -22.50 3.52 9.34
N THR A 373 -22.99 2.79 10.34
CA THR A 373 -22.32 1.55 10.79
C THR A 373 -22.43 0.42 9.75
N PRO A 374 -21.33 -0.28 9.40
CA PRO A 374 -21.38 -1.49 8.58
C PRO A 374 -22.31 -2.57 9.14
N ALA A 375 -23.03 -3.30 8.27
CA ALA A 375 -23.98 -4.32 8.67
C ALA A 375 -23.38 -5.42 9.58
N ILE A 376 -22.13 -5.82 9.33
CA ILE A 376 -21.43 -6.81 10.16
C ILE A 376 -21.27 -6.34 11.62
N LEU A 377 -21.11 -5.04 11.85
CA LEU A 377 -21.01 -4.47 13.19
C LEU A 377 -22.38 -4.30 13.83
N GLN A 378 -23.44 -4.08 13.05
CA GLN A 378 -24.83 -3.99 13.55
C GLN A 378 -25.27 -5.30 14.23
N MET A 379 -24.79 -6.44 13.74
CA MET A 379 -25.10 -7.76 14.31
C MET A 379 -24.42 -8.01 15.65
N THR A 380 -23.32 -7.30 15.95
CA THR A 380 -22.64 -7.39 17.23
C THR A 380 -23.41 -6.56 18.26
N ASN A 381 -24.26 -7.20 19.07
CA ASN A 381 -25.02 -6.59 20.18
C ASN A 381 -25.78 -5.30 19.81
N GLY A 382 -26.25 -5.17 18.56
CA GLY A 382 -26.99 -3.98 18.11
C GLY A 382 -26.14 -2.71 18.00
N LEU A 383 -24.81 -2.82 17.85
CA LEU A 383 -23.92 -1.67 17.67
C LEU A 383 -24.34 -0.88 16.42
N ARG A 384 -25.06 0.23 16.65
CA ARG A 384 -25.49 1.18 15.62
C ARG A 384 -25.02 2.57 16.00
N SER A 385 -24.16 3.14 15.18
CA SER A 385 -23.62 4.49 15.30
C SER A 385 -23.64 5.22 13.95
N SER A 386 -23.79 6.53 13.99
CA SER A 386 -23.53 7.42 12.86
C SER A 386 -22.03 7.70 12.67
N LEU A 387 -21.18 7.27 13.60
CA LEU A 387 -19.73 7.46 13.56
C LEU A 387 -19.04 6.13 13.91
N PRO A 388 -18.96 5.17 12.96
CA PRO A 388 -18.44 3.84 13.22
C PRO A 388 -16.97 3.82 13.67
N GLU A 389 -16.20 4.87 13.36
CA GLU A 389 -14.82 5.07 13.77
C GLU A 389 -14.68 5.24 15.29
N ALA A 390 -15.76 5.53 16.02
CA ALA A 390 -15.78 5.61 17.47
C ALA A 390 -16.01 4.24 18.16
N HIS A 391 -16.29 3.17 17.39
CA HIS A 391 -16.50 1.86 18.01
C HIS A 391 -15.21 1.27 18.60
N PRO A 392 -15.27 0.48 19.69
CA PRO A 392 -14.10 -0.19 20.24
C PRO A 392 -13.37 -1.06 19.22
N VAL A 393 -14.11 -1.68 18.30
CA VAL A 393 -13.54 -2.53 17.23
C VAL A 393 -12.72 -1.75 16.22
N ALA A 394 -12.90 -0.43 16.12
CA ALA A 394 -12.08 0.43 15.26
C ALA A 394 -10.62 0.49 15.74
N ILE A 395 -10.33 0.04 16.98
CA ILE A 395 -8.96 -0.12 17.48
C ILE A 395 -8.12 -1.04 16.59
N ALA A 396 -8.75 -2.02 15.91
CA ALA A 396 -8.04 -2.85 14.95
C ALA A 396 -7.43 -2.00 13.83
N ALA A 397 -8.09 -0.93 13.38
CA ALA A 397 -7.58 -0.02 12.36
C ALA A 397 -6.68 1.09 12.95
N PHE A 398 -7.13 1.76 14.01
CA PHE A 398 -6.40 2.87 14.63
C PHE A 398 -5.17 2.44 15.41
N GLY A 399 -5.08 1.17 15.82
CA GLY A 399 -4.01 0.56 16.61
C GLY A 399 -3.97 0.98 18.08
N THR A 400 -4.16 2.26 18.38
CA THR A 400 -4.22 2.78 19.76
C THR A 400 -5.50 3.56 20.03
N ARG A 401 -5.96 3.56 21.29
CA ARG A 401 -7.10 4.39 21.71
C ARG A 401 -6.75 5.87 21.56
N ARG A 402 -5.49 6.23 21.85
CA ARG A 402 -4.99 7.59 21.63
C ARG A 402 -5.18 8.03 20.17
N ASN A 403 -4.74 7.23 19.19
CA ASN A 403 -4.89 7.57 17.78
C ASN A 403 -6.37 7.74 17.40
N GLN A 404 -7.22 6.78 17.81
CA GLN A 404 -8.67 6.87 17.60
C GLN A 404 -9.28 8.16 18.17
N MET A 405 -9.04 8.44 19.45
CA MET A 405 -9.66 9.58 20.14
C MET A 405 -9.08 10.92 19.67
N GLU A 406 -7.78 10.98 19.35
CA GLU A 406 -7.18 12.18 18.73
C GLU A 406 -7.75 12.43 17.33
N SER A 407 -7.95 11.39 16.51
CA SER A 407 -8.61 11.54 15.20
C SER A 407 -10.03 12.07 15.33
N LEU A 408 -10.83 11.51 16.26
CA LEU A 408 -12.21 11.96 16.48
C LEU A 408 -12.28 13.42 16.95
N ALA A 409 -11.41 13.82 17.88
CA ALA A 409 -11.34 15.20 18.36
C ALA A 409 -10.95 16.18 17.23
N ARG A 410 -9.99 15.80 16.39
CA ARG A 410 -9.55 16.61 15.25
C ARG A 410 -10.62 16.72 14.17
N LEU A 411 -11.35 15.64 13.91
CA LEU A 411 -12.46 15.63 12.94
C LEU A 411 -13.58 16.57 13.40
N GLU A 412 -13.95 16.51 14.67
CA GLU A 412 -14.98 17.41 15.20
C GLU A 412 -14.53 18.87 15.19
N ALA A 413 -13.27 19.14 15.53
CA ALA A 413 -12.71 20.49 15.42
C ALA A 413 -12.73 21.00 13.97
N HIS A 414 -12.40 20.16 12.99
CA HIS A 414 -12.48 20.49 11.58
C HIS A 414 -13.91 20.79 11.12
N ASP A 415 -14.88 19.95 11.51
CA ASP A 415 -16.29 20.16 11.18
C ASP A 415 -16.83 21.45 11.80
N MET A 416 -16.45 21.76 13.04
CA MET A 416 -16.82 23.01 13.70
C MET A 416 -16.18 24.23 13.02
N CYS A 417 -14.89 24.16 12.65
CA CYS A 417 -14.23 25.22 11.86
C CYS A 417 -15.00 25.49 10.57
N THR A 418 -15.41 24.41 9.87
CA THR A 418 -16.18 24.51 8.62
C THR A 418 -17.54 25.19 8.85
N GLN A 419 -18.23 24.83 9.94
CA GLN A 419 -19.53 25.44 10.29
C GLN A 419 -19.40 26.92 10.66
N VAL A 420 -18.39 27.30 11.44
CA VAL A 420 -18.12 28.70 11.81
C VAL A 420 -17.78 29.54 10.58
N CYS A 421 -17.04 28.99 9.61
CA CYS A 421 -16.77 29.65 8.33
C CYS A 421 -18.05 29.92 7.51
N ILE A 422 -19.05 29.03 7.60
CA ILE A 422 -20.33 29.17 6.89
C ILE A 422 -21.29 30.09 7.66
N ASN A 423 -21.32 29.97 8.98
CA ASN A 423 -22.19 30.73 9.87
C ASN A 423 -21.35 31.45 10.94
N THR A 424 -21.08 32.73 10.70
CA THR A 424 -20.27 33.58 11.58
C THR A 424 -20.92 33.88 12.93
N ALA A 425 -22.18 33.50 13.15
CA ALA A 425 -22.82 33.58 14.46
C ALA A 425 -22.38 32.46 15.41
N LEU A 426 -21.77 31.39 14.89
CA LEU A 426 -21.21 30.31 15.71
C LEU A 426 -19.86 30.73 16.29
N ILE A 427 -19.65 30.43 17.57
CA ILE A 427 -18.37 30.68 18.25
C ILE A 427 -17.53 29.41 18.21
N MET A 428 -16.30 29.51 17.70
CA MET A 428 -15.37 28.40 17.67
C MET A 428 -14.92 28.00 19.09
N PRO A 429 -15.16 26.75 19.54
CA PRO A 429 -14.65 26.27 20.83
C PRO A 429 -13.12 26.20 20.84
N SER A 430 -12.52 26.25 22.04
CA SER A 430 -11.07 26.07 22.19
C SER A 430 -10.64 24.62 21.94
N ALA A 431 -9.36 24.40 21.61
CA ALA A 431 -8.80 23.05 21.47
C ALA A 431 -8.96 22.21 22.76
N ASN A 432 -8.90 22.84 23.94
CA ASN A 432 -9.14 22.18 25.22
C ASN A 432 -10.55 21.60 25.32
N TRP A 433 -11.56 22.32 24.82
CA TRP A 433 -12.95 21.86 24.85
C TRP A 433 -13.12 20.54 24.09
N PHE A 434 -12.55 20.45 22.87
CA PHE A 434 -12.57 19.20 22.10
C PHE A 434 -11.77 18.08 22.81
N ALA A 435 -10.61 18.40 23.38
CA ALA A 435 -9.82 17.42 24.12
C ALA A 435 -10.58 16.87 25.34
N GLU A 436 -11.29 17.71 26.08
CA GLU A 436 -12.10 17.31 27.24
C GLU A 436 -13.29 16.44 26.84
N LYS A 437 -13.92 16.73 25.69
CA LYS A 437 -15.03 15.95 25.14
C LYS A 437 -14.62 14.54 24.77
N TRP A 438 -13.44 14.37 24.17
CA TRP A 438 -12.93 13.10 23.66
C TRP A 438 -11.94 12.41 24.61
N ARG A 439 -12.10 12.60 25.92
CA ARG A 439 -11.35 11.86 26.94
C ARG A 439 -11.68 10.37 26.91
N TRP A 440 -10.72 9.54 27.25
CA TRP A 440 -10.92 8.11 27.43
C TRP A 440 -10.27 7.60 28.71
N LYS A 441 -10.66 6.40 29.13
CA LYS A 441 -10.02 5.70 30.26
C LYS A 441 -9.11 4.61 29.73
N GLU A 442 -7.88 4.58 30.22
CA GLU A 442 -6.86 3.57 29.89
C GLU A 442 -6.16 3.15 31.18
N ASN A 443 -6.18 1.86 31.50
CA ASN A 443 -5.57 1.30 32.72
C ASN A 443 -5.97 2.05 34.02
N GLY A 444 -7.23 2.47 34.12
CA GLY A 444 -7.72 3.22 35.29
C GLY A 444 -7.53 4.74 35.22
N VAL A 445 -6.68 5.24 34.32
CA VAL A 445 -6.32 6.65 34.20
C VAL A 445 -7.14 7.34 33.12
N ILE A 446 -7.57 8.58 33.37
CA ILE A 446 -8.22 9.41 32.36
C ILE A 446 -7.14 10.04 31.49
N MET A 447 -7.22 9.76 30.20
CA MET A 447 -6.34 10.27 29.17
C MET A 447 -7.07 11.32 28.33
N THR A 448 -6.31 12.28 27.80
CA THR A 448 -6.82 13.36 26.94
C THR A 448 -6.10 13.36 25.59
N PRO A 449 -6.81 13.69 24.49
CA PRO A 449 -6.18 14.02 23.22
C PRO A 449 -5.17 15.16 23.39
N ARG A 450 -4.09 15.15 22.59
CA ARG A 450 -3.12 16.25 22.60
C ARG A 450 -3.75 17.54 22.06
N VAL A 451 -3.88 18.52 22.94
CA VAL A 451 -4.44 19.85 22.66
C VAL A 451 -3.72 20.51 21.49
N SER A 452 -2.39 20.41 21.41
CA SER A 452 -1.59 21.00 20.34
C SER A 452 -1.95 20.48 18.94
N ARG A 453 -2.36 19.21 18.81
CA ARG A 453 -2.78 18.65 17.52
C ARG A 453 -4.15 19.14 17.09
N ILE A 454 -5.06 19.30 18.06
CA ILE A 454 -6.38 19.88 17.80
C ILE A 454 -6.22 21.35 17.45
N GLN A 455 -5.38 22.09 18.19
CA GLN A 455 -5.09 23.49 17.91
C GLN A 455 -4.54 23.67 16.48
N ALA A 456 -3.67 22.79 16.00
CA ALA A 456 -3.19 22.82 14.61
C ALA A 456 -4.30 22.67 13.55
N VAL A 457 -5.42 22.01 13.88
CA VAL A 457 -6.61 21.98 13.01
C VAL A 457 -7.33 23.33 13.05
N ILE A 458 -7.52 23.88 14.25
CA ILE A 458 -8.24 25.14 14.48
C ILE A 458 -7.50 26.33 13.85
N ASP A 459 -6.18 26.38 14.05
CA ASP A 459 -5.31 27.39 13.45
C ASP A 459 -5.33 27.31 11.91
N GLY A 460 -5.75 26.15 11.37
CA GLY A 460 -5.64 25.80 9.97
C GLY A 460 -4.17 25.73 9.54
N HIS A 461 -3.91 25.07 8.41
CA HIS A 461 -2.61 25.19 7.78
C HIS A 461 -2.70 25.89 6.42
N GLY A 462 -1.83 26.90 6.33
CA GLY A 462 -1.16 27.54 5.20
C GLY A 462 -1.68 27.28 3.79
N LYS A 463 -1.88 28.38 3.05
CA LYS A 463 -1.93 28.38 1.58
C LYS A 463 -0.82 27.47 1.03
N GLU A 464 -1.15 26.61 0.06
CA GLU A 464 -0.12 25.91 -0.73
C GLU A 464 0.86 26.98 -1.23
N ASN A 465 2.13 26.89 -0.84
CA ASN A 465 3.14 27.84 -1.32
C ASN A 465 3.56 27.45 -2.75
N GLU A 466 4.11 28.42 -3.49
CA GLU A 466 4.48 28.22 -4.90
C GLU A 466 5.45 27.04 -5.09
N TRP A 467 6.39 26.88 -4.14
CA TRP A 467 7.34 25.76 -4.12
C TRP A 467 6.63 24.40 -4.08
N TYR A 468 5.67 24.20 -3.17
CA TYR A 468 4.98 22.91 -3.05
C TYR A 468 4.10 22.64 -4.26
N THR A 469 3.46 23.67 -4.81
CA THR A 469 2.72 23.56 -6.07
C THR A 469 3.63 23.06 -7.20
N ALA A 470 4.84 23.60 -7.32
CA ALA A 470 5.84 23.14 -8.29
C ALA A 470 6.29 21.69 -8.01
N TYR A 471 6.59 21.34 -6.75
CA TYR A 471 6.95 19.97 -6.35
C TYR A 471 5.84 18.96 -6.67
N LYS A 472 4.60 19.31 -6.35
CA LYS A 472 3.40 18.51 -6.64
C LYS A 472 3.22 18.31 -8.13
N ALA A 473 3.40 19.36 -8.94
CA ALA A 473 3.36 19.26 -10.40
C ALA A 473 4.45 18.32 -10.93
N LYS A 474 5.68 18.37 -10.40
CA LYS A 474 6.74 17.41 -10.75
C LYS A 474 6.36 15.97 -10.40
N CYS A 475 5.81 15.75 -9.20
CA CYS A 475 5.34 14.43 -8.79
C CYS A 475 4.16 13.92 -9.65
N GLU A 476 3.27 14.82 -10.07
CA GLU A 476 2.15 14.49 -10.96
C GLU A 476 2.62 14.26 -12.41
N ALA A 477 3.68 14.92 -12.88
CA ALA A 477 4.30 14.62 -14.17
C ALA A 477 4.84 13.18 -14.22
N VAL A 478 5.36 12.67 -13.09
CA VAL A 478 5.71 11.25 -12.95
C VAL A 478 4.49 10.33 -13.14
N LEU A 479 3.32 10.72 -12.62
CA LEU A 479 2.06 10.01 -12.86
C LEU A 479 1.59 10.09 -14.31
N LEU A 480 1.81 11.21 -15.01
CA LEU A 480 1.42 11.35 -16.42
C LEU A 480 2.25 10.44 -17.35
N MET A 481 3.36 9.90 -16.85
CA MET A 481 4.10 8.82 -17.50
C MET A 481 3.57 7.42 -17.17
N THR A 482 2.49 7.31 -16.40
CA THR A 482 1.89 6.01 -16.03
C THR A 482 1.03 5.44 -17.14
N TRP A 483 1.10 4.11 -17.17
CA TRP A 483 1.04 3.24 -18.34
C TRP A 483 -0.27 2.46 -18.41
N PHE A 484 -1.02 2.41 -17.32
CA PHE A 484 -2.16 1.53 -17.22
C PHE A 484 -3.44 2.27 -17.59
N GLN A 485 -3.98 2.00 -18.78
CA GLN A 485 -5.26 2.48 -19.29
C GLN A 485 -6.43 2.10 -18.34
N GLY A 486 -6.57 2.82 -17.22
CA GLY A 486 -7.60 2.57 -16.21
C GLY A 486 -7.57 1.19 -15.55
N LYS A 487 -6.50 0.38 -15.74
CA LYS A 487 -6.34 -0.95 -15.10
C LYS A 487 -5.28 -0.87 -14.00
N LYS A 488 -5.45 -1.64 -12.92
CA LYS A 488 -4.43 -1.70 -11.85
C LYS A 488 -3.18 -2.49 -12.26
N LYS A 489 -3.28 -3.37 -13.27
CA LYS A 489 -2.30 -4.41 -13.62
C LYS A 489 -1.90 -4.33 -15.09
N GLY A 490 -0.65 -4.70 -15.38
CA GLY A 490 -0.14 -4.91 -16.74
C GLY A 490 0.59 -6.23 -16.88
N GLU A 491 0.98 -6.55 -18.10
CA GLU A 491 1.69 -7.79 -18.43
C GLU A 491 3.21 -7.57 -18.30
N SER A 492 3.90 -8.45 -17.57
CA SER A 492 5.36 -8.48 -17.54
C SER A 492 5.88 -9.32 -18.69
N VAL A 493 6.79 -8.78 -19.51
CA VAL A 493 7.44 -9.51 -20.61
C VAL A 493 8.86 -9.87 -20.18
N TRP A 494 9.11 -11.16 -19.96
CA TRP A 494 10.43 -11.63 -19.52
C TRP A 494 11.33 -11.90 -20.72
N VAL A 495 12.48 -11.23 -20.80
CA VAL A 495 13.40 -11.30 -21.95
C VAL A 495 14.78 -11.85 -21.55
N SER A 496 15.54 -12.42 -22.50
CA SER A 496 16.95 -12.76 -22.28
C SER A 496 17.82 -11.51 -22.31
N THR A 497 19.04 -11.58 -21.77
CA THR A 497 20.01 -10.46 -21.76
C THR A 497 20.24 -9.88 -23.17
N GLU A 498 20.42 -10.75 -24.16
CA GLU A 498 20.63 -10.37 -25.57
C GLU A 498 19.42 -9.70 -26.23
N LYS A 499 18.25 -9.86 -25.60
CA LYS A 499 16.94 -9.36 -26.05
C LYS A 499 16.48 -8.16 -25.23
N VAL A 500 17.27 -7.65 -24.29
CA VAL A 500 16.95 -6.42 -23.58
C VAL A 500 16.87 -5.27 -24.59
N GLY A 501 15.74 -4.59 -24.62
CA GLY A 501 15.37 -3.57 -25.58
C GLY A 501 15.00 -4.08 -26.97
N SER A 502 15.02 -5.40 -27.21
CA SER A 502 14.78 -6.00 -28.53
C SER A 502 13.31 -6.18 -28.86
N THR A 503 12.40 -6.01 -27.90
CA THR A 503 10.97 -6.14 -28.15
C THR A 503 10.40 -4.99 -29.01
N PHE A 504 11.22 -3.98 -29.38
CA PHE A 504 10.76 -2.74 -30.01
C PHE A 504 11.64 -2.19 -31.14
N THR A 505 12.34 -3.03 -31.91
CA THR A 505 13.17 -2.58 -33.06
C THR A 505 12.41 -1.79 -34.12
N ASP A 506 11.08 -1.93 -34.17
CA ASP A 506 10.23 -1.35 -35.22
C ASP A 506 9.52 -0.07 -34.77
N SER A 507 9.86 0.47 -33.60
CA SER A 507 9.19 1.63 -32.99
C SER A 507 10.20 2.76 -32.76
N ASP A 508 10.61 3.41 -33.84
CA ASP A 508 11.44 4.61 -33.78
C ASP A 508 10.70 5.74 -33.03
N PRO A 509 11.18 6.21 -31.86
CA PRO A 509 10.55 7.31 -31.13
C PRO A 509 10.59 8.63 -31.89
N SER A 510 11.44 8.77 -32.92
CA SER A 510 11.51 9.96 -33.77
C SER A 510 10.52 9.96 -34.93
N VAL A 511 9.82 8.84 -35.16
CA VAL A 511 8.73 8.75 -36.14
C VAL A 511 7.41 8.98 -35.39
N PRO A 512 6.73 10.13 -35.60
CA PRO A 512 5.40 10.34 -35.04
C PRO A 512 4.48 9.28 -35.64
N THR A 513 4.09 8.28 -34.86
CA THR A 513 2.97 7.45 -35.30
C THR A 513 1.75 8.34 -35.40
N ALA A 514 1.04 8.28 -36.53
CA ALA A 514 -0.24 8.94 -36.78
C ALA A 514 -1.36 8.38 -35.88
N ALA A 515 -1.11 8.27 -34.57
CA ALA A 515 -2.16 8.19 -33.59
C ALA A 515 -2.88 9.53 -33.65
N GLU A 516 -4.04 9.53 -34.30
CA GLU A 516 -4.99 10.63 -34.19
C GLU A 516 -5.02 11.08 -32.73
N ARG A 517 -4.77 12.38 -32.49
CA ARG A 517 -5.18 13.03 -31.24
C ARG A 517 -6.69 12.81 -31.15
N ARG A 518 -7.14 11.70 -30.55
CA ARG A 518 -8.55 11.47 -30.29
C ARG A 518 -8.96 12.43 -29.17
N GLY A 519 -9.35 13.63 -29.59
CA GLY A 519 -10.02 14.64 -28.77
C GLY A 519 -11.41 14.23 -28.25
N ASP A 520 -11.77 12.95 -28.28
CA ASP A 520 -13.07 12.43 -27.82
C ASP A 520 -13.01 11.60 -26.52
N PHE A 521 -11.84 11.48 -25.88
CA PHE A 521 -11.66 10.56 -24.73
C PHE A 521 -12.15 11.06 -23.35
N ASN A 522 -12.69 12.27 -23.26
CA ASN A 522 -13.34 12.80 -22.05
C ASN A 522 -14.85 12.54 -21.98
N LYS A 523 -15.43 11.79 -22.92
CA LYS A 523 -16.80 11.29 -22.77
C LYS A 523 -16.77 10.03 -21.90
N ARG A 524 -17.13 10.20 -20.62
CA ARG A 524 -17.54 9.11 -19.73
C ARG A 524 -18.51 8.21 -20.50
N ASP A 525 -18.12 6.97 -20.74
CA ASP A 525 -18.98 5.98 -21.36
C ASP A 525 -20.07 5.57 -20.34
N PRO A 526 -21.37 5.87 -20.55
CA PRO A 526 -22.42 5.57 -19.57
C PRO A 526 -22.77 4.07 -19.51
N LYS A 527 -22.16 3.24 -20.36
CA LYS A 527 -22.55 1.84 -20.54
C LYS A 527 -21.67 0.88 -19.73
N ARG A 528 -21.75 1.00 -18.41
CA ARG A 528 -21.44 -0.11 -17.48
C ARG A 528 -22.45 -0.20 -16.34
N ASN A 529 -23.71 0.10 -16.66
CA ASN A 529 -24.85 -0.42 -15.91
C ASN A 529 -25.36 -1.65 -16.65
N ASN A 530 -24.93 -2.84 -16.24
CA ASN A 530 -25.74 -4.05 -16.38
C ASN A 530 -25.68 -4.76 -15.04
N ALA A 531 -26.63 -4.37 -14.18
CA ALA A 531 -27.10 -5.19 -13.10
C ALA A 531 -27.54 -6.55 -13.68
N LYS A 532 -27.26 -7.61 -12.93
CA LYS A 532 -27.88 -8.92 -13.17
C LYS A 532 -29.40 -8.74 -13.15
N GLU A 533 -30.02 -8.78 -14.32
CA GLU A 533 -31.46 -8.95 -14.47
C GLU A 533 -31.91 -10.19 -13.70
N HIS A 534 -32.66 -9.96 -12.62
CA HIS A 534 -33.56 -10.97 -12.10
C HIS A 534 -34.69 -11.14 -13.10
N LYS A 535 -34.76 -12.31 -13.72
CA LYS A 535 -35.97 -12.78 -14.40
C LYS A 535 -37.11 -12.83 -13.37
N ARG A 536 -38.04 -11.88 -13.47
CA ARG A 536 -39.42 -12.07 -13.03
C ARG A 536 -40.22 -12.44 -14.28
N ASN A 537 -40.85 -13.61 -14.25
CA ASN A 537 -41.95 -13.93 -15.14
C ASN A 537 -43.18 -13.21 -14.58
N ASP A 538 -43.76 -12.35 -15.40
CA ASP A 538 -45.15 -11.95 -15.27
C ASP A 538 -46.01 -12.99 -15.99
N GLU A 539 -47.01 -13.53 -15.30
CA GLU A 539 -48.31 -13.81 -15.92
C GLU A 539 -49.39 -13.24 -15.00
N ALA A 540 -50.41 -12.74 -15.68
CA ALA A 540 -51.27 -11.65 -15.30
C ALA A 540 -52.55 -12.09 -14.56
N GLU A 541 -53.41 -11.11 -14.38
CA GLU A 541 -54.80 -11.14 -13.92
C GLU A 541 -54.96 -11.12 -12.39
N GLY A 542 -55.63 -10.17 -11.77
CA GLY A 542 -56.43 -9.07 -12.28
C GLY A 542 -57.40 -8.65 -11.18
N ILE A 543 -57.74 -7.36 -11.18
CA ILE A 543 -58.96 -6.79 -10.60
C ILE A 543 -58.98 -6.59 -9.07
N GLY A 544 -59.09 -5.31 -8.69
CA GLY A 544 -60.14 -4.89 -7.75
C GLY A 544 -59.70 -4.41 -6.38
N GLY A 545 -59.40 -3.10 -6.29
CA GLY A 545 -60.09 -2.16 -5.40
C GLY A 545 -60.07 -2.34 -3.87
N PRO A 546 -60.21 -1.23 -3.11
CA PRO A 546 -59.59 -1.07 -1.80
C PRO A 546 -60.58 -1.25 -0.63
N VAL A 547 -60.08 -1.17 0.61
CA VAL A 547 -60.57 -0.29 1.71
C VAL A 547 -60.27 -0.87 3.11
N ALA A 548 -59.90 0.06 3.99
CA ALA A 548 -59.99 0.10 5.46
C ALA A 548 -59.16 -0.90 6.28
N GLU A 549 -58.23 -0.43 7.13
CA GLU A 549 -58.41 0.28 8.41
C GLU A 549 -58.82 -0.63 9.57
N THR A 550 -58.34 -0.21 10.75
CA THR A 550 -58.50 -0.75 12.11
C THR A 550 -57.57 -1.92 12.45
N SER A 551 -56.51 -1.75 13.26
CA SER A 551 -56.37 -1.26 14.64
C SER A 551 -56.81 -2.27 15.70
N LEU A 552 -56.10 -2.23 16.83
CA LEU A 552 -56.34 -2.85 18.13
C LEU A 552 -55.60 -4.19 18.33
N GLU A 553 -54.49 -4.13 19.08
CA GLU A 553 -54.45 -4.31 20.55
C GLU A 553 -54.54 -5.79 20.89
N GLY A 554 -53.43 -6.37 21.31
CA GLY A 554 -53.27 -6.76 22.71
C GLY A 554 -53.42 -8.27 22.75
N SER A 555 -52.77 -9.04 23.59
CA SER A 555 -51.99 -8.85 24.80
C SER A 555 -51.44 -10.25 25.11
N SER A 556 -50.47 -10.35 26.03
CA SER A 556 -50.30 -11.45 27.01
C SER A 556 -50.24 -12.90 26.49
N GLU A 557 -49.36 -13.81 26.92
CA GLU A 557 -48.53 -13.94 28.11
C GLU A 557 -47.79 -15.29 27.90
N GLU A 558 -46.63 -15.40 28.53
CA GLU A 558 -46.10 -16.60 29.18
C GLU A 558 -45.93 -17.93 28.40
N GLU A 559 -44.66 -18.19 28.03
CA GLU A 559 -43.83 -19.38 28.29
C GLU A 559 -44.39 -20.57 29.12
N PRO A 560 -43.76 -21.78 29.16
CA PRO A 560 -42.82 -22.50 28.27
C PRO A 560 -43.19 -24.02 28.23
N PRO A 561 -42.33 -25.07 28.32
CA PRO A 561 -41.00 -25.39 27.75
C PRO A 561 -40.97 -26.78 27.01
N PHE A 562 -39.77 -27.22 26.56
CA PHE A 562 -39.35 -28.62 26.27
C PHE A 562 -39.96 -29.28 25.00
N VAL A 563 -39.25 -29.95 24.08
CA VAL A 563 -38.49 -31.21 24.23
C VAL A 563 -37.69 -31.48 22.92
N ARG A 564 -36.43 -31.93 23.07
CA ARG A 564 -35.63 -32.60 22.03
C ARG A 564 -36.29 -33.89 21.54
N ARG A 565 -36.39 -34.10 20.21
CA ARG A 565 -36.51 -35.46 19.64
C ARG A 565 -35.45 -35.71 18.56
N ARG A 566 -34.58 -36.67 18.86
CA ARG A 566 -33.91 -37.53 17.87
C ARG A 566 -34.95 -38.39 17.17
N ARG A 567 -34.76 -38.66 15.88
CA ARG A 567 -35.09 -39.96 15.24
C ARG A 567 -34.07 -40.28 14.14
N ASN A 568 -33.34 -41.38 14.34
CA ASN A 568 -32.82 -42.27 13.29
C ASN A 568 -34.02 -42.88 12.51
N VAL A 569 -33.97 -43.58 11.38
CA VAL A 569 -33.07 -44.63 10.81
C VAL A 569 -33.45 -44.74 9.31
N GLY A 570 -32.52 -45.02 8.39
CA GLY A 570 -32.46 -46.29 7.62
C GLY A 570 -32.33 -46.00 6.12
N ILE A 571 -31.55 -46.72 5.31
CA ILE A 571 -30.97 -48.07 5.36
C ILE A 571 -29.47 -48.01 5.09
#